data_AF-A0A3B1C4E1-F1
#
_entry.id   AF-A0A3B1C4E1-F1
#
_cell.length_a   1.000
_cell.length_b   1.000
_cell.length_c   1.000
_cell.angle_alpha   90.00
_cell.angle_beta   90.00
_cell.angle_gamma   90.00
#
_symmetry.space_group_name_H-M   'P 1'
#
loop_
_entity.id
_entity.type
_entity.pdbx_description
1 polymer ?
#
loop_
_entity_poly.entity_id
_entity_poly.type
_entity_poly.pdbx_seq_one_letter_code
_entity_poly.pdbx_strand_id
1 'polypeptide(L)'
;MKIKQIATAVSAVLLSGSAFALSPTTVPDIEVFMSGATAQDKGIAALFENICITDATGTPIDLDVFKDDSAKPGKAHTAYFCTVDNSKVVGGFADGLNKKVLFHKRSKGGSAQGVNPVIDEVAINAMNINNSNCVAPAGTEKFWRCDITEFAADGVTRTGNLNLVVSDAGVSDVNPEMFVGANTPAGNNPVDASVVGSKMVVKAAAAVVFGVPVTTGLR
;
A
#
# COMPACT_ATOMS: atom_id res chain seq x y z
N MET A 1 -17.28 -66.42 -23.23
CA MET A 1 -17.82 -65.05 -23.12
C MET A 1 -16.71 -64.16 -22.56
N LYS A 2 -16.31 -63.10 -23.29
CA LYS A 2 -15.30 -62.12 -22.84
C LYS A 2 -16.02 -60.83 -22.49
N ILE A 3 -16.11 -60.50 -21.20
CA ILE A 3 -16.67 -59.24 -20.70
C ILE A 3 -15.56 -58.20 -20.76
N LYS A 4 -15.67 -57.22 -21.67
CA LYS A 4 -14.76 -56.08 -21.74
C LYS A 4 -15.19 -55.06 -20.68
N GLN A 5 -14.31 -54.78 -19.73
CA GLN A 5 -14.50 -53.77 -18.70
C GLN A 5 -14.48 -52.38 -19.36
N ILE A 6 -15.57 -51.64 -19.21
CA ILE A 6 -15.64 -50.22 -19.54
C ILE A 6 -15.15 -49.48 -18.29
N ALA A 7 -13.94 -48.91 -18.35
CA ALA A 7 -13.42 -48.05 -17.30
C ALA A 7 -14.09 -46.67 -17.42
N THR A 8 -14.96 -46.34 -16.46
CA THR A 8 -15.55 -45.01 -16.33
C THR A 8 -14.51 -44.08 -15.69
N ALA A 9 -13.90 -43.21 -16.49
CA ALA A 9 -13.06 -42.13 -15.98
C ALA A 9 -13.97 -41.06 -15.33
N VAL A 10 -13.98 -41.00 -14.01
CA VAL A 10 -14.61 -39.90 -13.26
C VAL A 10 -13.62 -38.73 -13.28
N SER A 11 -13.86 -37.77 -14.16
CA SER A 11 -13.18 -36.47 -14.12
C SER A 11 -13.58 -35.74 -12.84
N ALA A 12 -12.69 -35.76 -11.85
CA ALA A 12 -12.78 -34.87 -10.70
C ALA A 12 -12.51 -33.44 -11.18
N VAL A 13 -13.58 -32.72 -11.54
CA VAL A 13 -13.55 -31.27 -11.70
C VAL A 13 -13.34 -30.71 -10.30
N LEU A 14 -12.09 -30.49 -9.93
CA LEU A 14 -11.73 -29.68 -8.78
C LEU A 14 -12.33 -28.29 -9.05
N LEU A 15 -13.33 -27.92 -8.25
CA LEU A 15 -13.86 -26.57 -8.17
C LEU A 15 -12.70 -25.66 -7.73
N SER A 16 -11.93 -25.13 -8.68
CA SER A 16 -11.03 -24.02 -8.45
C SER A 16 -11.91 -22.82 -8.10
N GLY A 17 -12.18 -22.64 -6.80
CA GLY A 17 -12.85 -21.44 -6.30
C GLY A 17 -12.06 -20.23 -6.77
N SER A 18 -12.75 -19.25 -7.35
CA SER A 18 -12.16 -17.99 -7.77
C SER A 18 -11.44 -17.36 -6.57
N ALA A 19 -10.14 -17.11 -6.68
CA ALA A 19 -9.41 -16.37 -5.65
C ALA A 19 -9.94 -14.92 -5.65
N PHE A 20 -10.30 -14.42 -4.46
CA PHE A 20 -10.76 -13.04 -4.26
C PHE A 20 -9.60 -12.17 -3.79
N ALA A 21 -9.48 -10.96 -4.35
CA ALA A 21 -8.50 -9.96 -3.93
C ALA A 21 -8.73 -9.54 -2.48
N LEU A 22 -9.99 -9.29 -2.13
CA LEU A 22 -10.47 -9.29 -0.75
C LEU A 22 -11.78 -10.08 -0.75
N SER A 23 -11.93 -11.04 0.17
CA SER A 23 -13.21 -11.75 0.29
C SER A 23 -14.34 -10.73 0.50
N PRO A 24 -15.50 -10.85 -0.18
CA PRO A 24 -16.61 -9.91 -0.01
C PRO A 24 -17.11 -9.74 1.44
N THR A 25 -16.78 -10.68 2.33
CA THR A 25 -17.11 -10.64 3.75
C THR A 25 -15.98 -10.10 4.63
N THR A 26 -14.82 -9.80 4.05
CA THR A 26 -13.68 -9.25 4.78
C THR A 26 -13.81 -7.74 4.85
N VAL A 27 -13.94 -7.23 6.07
CA VAL A 27 -13.87 -5.81 6.38
C VAL A 27 -12.59 -5.60 7.19
N PRO A 28 -11.69 -4.69 6.77
CA PRO A 28 -10.55 -4.30 7.58
C PRO A 28 -11.01 -3.69 8.91
N ASP A 29 -10.34 -4.02 10.01
CA ASP A 29 -10.55 -3.37 11.30
C ASP A 29 -9.96 -1.95 11.29
N ILE A 30 -8.85 -1.77 10.56
CA ILE A 30 -8.14 -0.51 10.40
C ILE A 30 -7.79 -0.35 8.92
N GLU A 31 -8.07 0.82 8.37
CA GLU A 31 -7.64 1.21 7.03
C GLU A 31 -6.76 2.47 7.16
N VAL A 32 -5.59 2.45 6.52
CA VAL A 32 -4.61 3.54 6.60
C VAL A 32 -4.20 3.97 5.20
N PHE A 33 -4.21 5.28 4.95
CA PHE A 33 -3.80 5.88 3.69
C PHE A 33 -2.52 6.69 3.87
N MET A 34 -1.43 6.22 3.27
CA MET A 34 -0.15 6.91 3.24
C MET A 34 0.19 7.35 1.82
N SER A 35 0.79 8.53 1.68
CA SER A 35 1.25 9.06 0.41
C SER A 35 2.69 9.57 0.45
N GLY A 36 3.29 9.80 -0.71
CA GLY A 36 4.58 10.50 -0.80
C GLY A 36 5.70 9.69 -1.42
N ALA A 37 6.95 9.98 -1.04
CA ALA A 37 8.14 9.44 -1.69
C ALA A 37 8.21 7.90 -1.66
N THR A 38 8.92 7.34 -2.65
CA THR A 38 9.13 5.88 -2.79
C THR A 38 10.22 5.34 -1.87
N ALA A 39 10.97 6.21 -1.20
CA ALA A 39 12.18 5.83 -0.49
C ALA A 39 11.89 4.80 0.64
N GLN A 40 10.73 4.91 1.29
CA GLN A 40 10.30 4.00 2.35
C GLN A 40 9.54 2.77 1.83
N ASP A 41 9.23 2.65 0.54
CA ASP A 41 8.30 1.62 0.04
C ASP A 41 8.81 0.19 0.35
N LYS A 42 10.13 -0.05 0.24
CA LYS A 42 10.73 -1.35 0.64
C LYS A 42 10.72 -1.57 2.14
N GLY A 43 10.92 -0.51 2.92
CA GLY A 43 10.84 -0.56 4.39
C GLY A 43 9.43 -0.88 4.86
N ILE A 44 8.41 -0.31 4.21
CA ILE A 44 7.00 -0.61 4.46
C ILE A 44 6.67 -2.05 4.06
N ALA A 45 7.17 -2.52 2.92
CA ALA A 45 7.00 -3.93 2.53
C ALA A 45 7.57 -4.88 3.59
N ALA A 46 8.81 -4.64 4.01
CA ALA A 46 9.47 -5.42 5.06
C ALA A 46 8.74 -5.28 6.41
N LEU A 47 8.19 -4.12 6.73
CA LEU A 47 7.40 -3.92 7.95
C LEU A 47 6.23 -4.91 7.97
N PHE A 48 5.42 -4.97 6.91
CA PHE A 48 4.28 -5.90 6.83
C PHE A 48 4.72 -7.37 6.84
N GLU A 49 5.81 -7.73 6.18
CA GLU A 49 6.39 -9.07 6.31
C GLU A 49 6.74 -9.45 7.76
N ASN A 50 7.05 -8.47 8.61
CA ASN A 50 7.43 -8.71 10.00
C ASN A 50 6.28 -8.59 11.00
N ILE A 51 5.33 -7.66 10.81
CA ILE A 51 4.27 -7.37 11.80
C ILE A 51 3.01 -8.21 11.61
N CYS A 52 2.81 -8.82 10.45
CA CYS A 52 1.69 -9.75 10.27
C CYS A 52 1.86 -10.98 11.19
N ILE A 53 0.75 -11.65 11.49
CA ILE A 53 0.76 -12.95 12.13
C ILE A 53 1.49 -13.95 11.23
N THR A 54 2.37 -14.75 11.83
CA THR A 54 3.24 -15.69 11.10
C THR A 54 2.99 -17.13 11.51
N ASP A 55 3.30 -18.06 10.63
CA ASP A 55 3.38 -19.47 10.98
C ASP A 55 4.63 -19.78 11.82
N ALA A 56 4.84 -21.06 12.14
CA ALA A 56 5.99 -21.52 12.90
C ALA A 56 7.35 -21.29 12.20
N THR A 57 7.36 -20.96 10.91
CA THR A 57 8.57 -20.64 10.14
C THR A 57 8.88 -19.15 10.10
N GLY A 58 7.99 -18.31 10.66
CA GLY A 58 8.11 -16.85 10.59
C GLY A 58 7.56 -16.27 9.28
N THR A 59 6.83 -17.04 8.48
CA THR A 59 6.22 -16.56 7.23
C THR A 59 4.81 -16.02 7.51
N PRO A 60 4.44 -14.82 7.02
CA PRO A 60 3.07 -14.31 7.16
C PRO A 60 2.04 -15.29 6.60
N ILE A 61 0.98 -15.57 7.37
CA ILE A 61 -0.04 -16.55 6.94
C ILE A 61 -1.14 -15.97 6.06
N ASP A 62 -1.37 -14.66 6.16
CA ASP A 62 -2.50 -13.96 5.53
C ASP A 62 -2.11 -12.60 4.93
N LEU A 63 -0.83 -12.44 4.53
CA LEU A 63 -0.37 -11.22 3.86
C LEU A 63 -0.70 -11.24 2.37
N ASP A 64 -1.63 -10.37 1.98
CA ASP A 64 -1.90 -10.01 0.59
C ASP A 64 -1.20 -8.69 0.24
N VAL A 65 -0.56 -8.67 -0.93
CA VAL A 65 0.08 -7.48 -1.50
C VAL A 65 -0.63 -7.11 -2.79
N PHE A 66 -1.03 -5.85 -2.91
CA PHE A 66 -1.73 -5.31 -4.08
C PHE A 66 -0.86 -4.25 -4.75
N LYS A 67 -0.77 -4.27 -6.07
CA LYS A 67 0.07 -3.34 -6.83
C LYS A 67 -0.68 -2.82 -8.05
N ASP A 68 -0.37 -1.59 -8.46
CA ASP A 68 -0.88 -1.05 -9.72
C ASP A 68 -0.51 -1.95 -10.91
N ASP A 69 -1.47 -2.21 -11.80
CA ASP A 69 -1.23 -2.96 -13.02
C ASP A 69 -0.56 -2.07 -14.07
N SER A 70 0.77 -2.00 -13.99
CA SER A 70 1.59 -1.23 -14.91
C SER A 70 2.84 -2.01 -15.34
N ALA A 71 3.63 -1.42 -16.24
CA ALA A 71 4.92 -1.98 -16.63
C ALA A 71 5.92 -2.08 -15.46
N LYS A 72 5.68 -1.35 -14.36
CA LYS A 72 6.47 -1.40 -13.12
C LYS A 72 5.52 -1.47 -11.92
N PRO A 73 4.93 -2.64 -11.63
CA PRO A 73 3.90 -2.77 -10.60
C PRO A 73 4.39 -2.27 -9.24
N GLY A 74 3.55 -1.50 -8.56
CA GLY A 74 3.83 -0.94 -7.24
C GLY A 74 4.56 0.40 -7.28
N LYS A 75 4.95 0.88 -8.47
CA LYS A 75 5.63 2.18 -8.61
C LYS A 75 4.72 3.34 -8.19
N ALA A 76 3.43 3.25 -8.51
CA ALA A 76 2.49 4.32 -8.25
C ALA A 76 1.64 4.02 -7.01
N HIS A 77 1.17 2.77 -6.88
CA HIS A 77 0.29 2.35 -5.79
C HIS A 77 0.67 0.95 -5.32
N THR A 78 0.81 0.79 -4.01
CA THR A 78 0.92 -0.50 -3.35
C THR A 78 -0.04 -0.54 -2.16
N ALA A 79 -0.60 -1.69 -1.84
CA ALA A 79 -1.27 -1.89 -0.57
C ALA A 79 -0.91 -3.25 0.05
N TYR A 80 -1.09 -3.34 1.36
CA TYR A 80 -0.82 -4.52 2.16
C TYR A 80 -2.04 -4.81 3.01
N PHE A 81 -2.49 -6.05 3.01
CA PHE A 81 -3.57 -6.51 3.87
C PHE A 81 -3.12 -7.74 4.63
N CYS A 82 -3.24 -7.72 5.95
CA CYS A 82 -3.04 -8.90 6.79
C CYS A 82 -3.63 -8.68 8.18
N THR A 83 -3.67 -9.75 8.97
CA THR A 83 -3.88 -9.64 10.41
C THR A 83 -2.55 -9.25 11.06
N VAL A 84 -2.48 -8.05 11.62
CA VAL A 84 -1.31 -7.55 12.36
C VAL A 84 -1.30 -8.14 13.77
N ASP A 85 -0.15 -8.68 14.15
CA ASP A 85 0.13 -9.19 15.49
C ASP A 85 0.32 -8.01 16.45
N ASN A 86 -0.62 -7.87 17.40
CA ASN A 86 -0.62 -6.81 18.39
C ASN A 86 0.71 -6.74 19.17
N SER A 87 1.35 -7.88 19.45
CA SER A 87 2.60 -7.93 20.19
C SER A 87 3.79 -7.32 19.43
N LYS A 88 3.69 -7.19 18.11
CA LYS A 88 4.72 -6.63 17.24
C LYS A 88 4.53 -5.13 16.95
N VAL A 89 3.42 -4.55 17.40
CA VAL A 89 3.15 -3.11 17.28
C VAL A 89 3.70 -2.37 18.50
N VAL A 90 4.51 -1.33 18.28
CA VAL A 90 5.06 -0.52 19.38
C VAL A 90 3.91 0.14 20.15
N GLY A 91 3.78 -0.22 21.44
CA GLY A 91 2.69 0.26 22.31
C GLY A 91 1.39 -0.54 22.20
N GLY A 92 1.28 -1.44 21.22
CA GLY A 92 0.09 -2.25 20.97
C GLY A 92 -1.16 -1.46 20.56
N PHE A 93 -2.18 -2.17 20.14
CA PHE A 93 -3.55 -1.70 20.00
C PHE A 93 -4.22 -1.62 21.38
N ALA A 94 -5.08 -0.62 21.55
CA ALA A 94 -5.66 -0.27 22.85
C ALA A 94 -6.49 -1.40 23.50
N ASP A 95 -7.11 -2.27 22.70
CA ASP A 95 -7.90 -3.41 23.18
C ASP A 95 -7.08 -4.71 23.32
N GLY A 96 -5.79 -4.67 22.98
CA GLY A 96 -4.89 -5.82 23.08
C GLY A 96 -5.10 -6.91 22.02
N LEU A 97 -5.97 -6.68 21.03
CA LEU A 97 -6.34 -7.68 20.03
C LEU A 97 -5.59 -7.48 18.71
N ASN A 98 -5.32 -8.57 18.00
CA ASN A 98 -4.84 -8.51 16.62
C ASN A 98 -5.89 -7.87 15.72
N LYS A 99 -5.45 -7.15 14.69
CA LYS A 99 -6.32 -6.36 13.79
C LYS A 99 -6.04 -6.67 12.33
N LYS A 100 -7.09 -6.82 11.53
CA LYS A 100 -6.98 -6.82 10.07
C LYS A 100 -6.70 -5.41 9.61
N VAL A 101 -5.49 -5.16 9.14
CA VAL A 101 -5.06 -3.84 8.69
C VAL A 101 -4.97 -3.83 7.18
N LEU A 102 -5.67 -2.89 6.54
CA LEU A 102 -5.49 -2.54 5.14
C LEU A 102 -4.70 -1.25 5.04
N PHE A 103 -3.48 -1.34 4.53
CA PHE A 103 -2.57 -0.20 4.39
C PHE A 103 -2.35 0.16 2.93
N HIS A 104 -2.73 1.37 2.54
CA HIS A 104 -2.52 1.91 1.21
C HIS A 104 -1.30 2.82 1.18
N LYS A 105 -0.42 2.61 0.20
CA LYS A 105 0.67 3.52 -0.14
C LYS A 105 0.50 4.04 -1.56
N ARG A 106 0.37 5.36 -1.69
CA ARG A 106 0.53 6.05 -2.98
C ARG A 106 1.92 6.67 -3.07
N SER A 107 2.68 6.25 -4.07
CA SER A 107 4.00 6.81 -4.38
C SER A 107 4.00 7.77 -5.59
N LYS A 108 2.91 7.81 -6.34
CA LYS A 108 2.73 8.75 -7.47
C LYS A 108 2.84 10.20 -6.99
N GLY A 109 3.77 10.94 -7.59
CA GLY A 109 4.02 12.37 -7.32
C GLY A 109 5.05 12.67 -6.21
N GLY A 110 5.61 11.65 -5.56
CA GLY A 110 6.80 11.80 -4.70
C GLY A 110 6.59 12.65 -3.44
N SER A 111 7.67 13.22 -2.92
CA SER A 111 7.74 13.85 -1.59
C SER A 111 6.68 14.92 -1.32
N ALA A 112 6.33 15.77 -2.27
CA ALA A 112 5.28 16.76 -2.06
C ALA A 112 3.90 16.13 -1.83
N GLN A 113 3.63 14.98 -2.45
CA GLN A 113 2.40 14.24 -2.18
C GLN A 113 2.39 13.60 -0.79
N GLY A 114 3.54 13.49 -0.11
CA GLY A 114 3.64 13.09 1.29
C GLY A 114 3.58 14.26 2.27
N VAL A 115 3.44 15.49 1.79
CA VAL A 115 3.35 16.68 2.63
C VAL A 115 2.04 17.41 2.38
N ASN A 116 1.84 17.93 1.18
CA ASN A 116 0.70 18.81 0.87
C ASN A 116 -0.66 18.15 1.14
N PRO A 117 -0.96 16.93 0.64
CA PRO A 117 -2.26 16.30 0.91
C PRO A 117 -2.55 16.08 2.39
N VAL A 118 -1.50 15.87 3.19
CA VAL A 118 -1.63 15.64 4.64
C VAL A 118 -1.86 16.97 5.36
N ILE A 119 -1.02 17.97 5.12
CA ILE A 119 -1.09 19.26 5.84
C ILE A 119 -2.29 20.13 5.40
N ASP A 120 -2.65 20.04 4.12
CA ASP A 120 -3.76 20.78 3.52
C ASP A 120 -5.09 20.01 3.64
N GLU A 121 -5.06 18.77 4.16
CA GLU A 121 -6.22 17.87 4.29
C GLU A 121 -6.96 17.66 2.95
N VAL A 122 -6.19 17.56 1.86
CA VAL A 122 -6.74 17.42 0.51
C VAL A 122 -6.78 15.95 0.12
N ALA A 123 -7.95 15.50 -0.31
CA ALA A 123 -8.14 14.15 -0.81
C ALA A 123 -7.38 13.93 -2.13
N ILE A 124 -6.65 12.82 -2.21
CA ILE A 124 -5.92 12.39 -3.39
C ILE A 124 -6.34 10.96 -3.77
N ASN A 125 -6.03 10.56 -4.99
CA ASN A 125 -6.34 9.21 -5.46
C ASN A 125 -5.64 8.15 -4.59
N ALA A 126 -6.39 7.19 -4.07
CA ALA A 126 -5.94 5.97 -3.44
C ALA A 126 -6.41 4.77 -4.28
N MET A 127 -5.64 3.69 -4.29
CA MET A 127 -6.04 2.47 -4.98
C MET A 127 -7.26 1.88 -4.29
N ASN A 128 -8.35 1.67 -5.03
CA ASN A 128 -9.49 0.89 -4.54
C ASN A 128 -9.14 -0.59 -4.70
N ILE A 129 -9.47 -1.45 -3.73
CA ILE A 129 -9.20 -2.88 -3.81
C ILE A 129 -10.54 -3.61 -3.80
N ASN A 130 -10.88 -4.23 -4.92
CA ASN A 130 -12.07 -5.03 -5.05
C ASN A 130 -11.86 -6.18 -6.04
N ASN A 131 -12.80 -7.13 -6.05
CA ASN A 131 -12.68 -8.33 -6.87
C ASN A 131 -12.90 -8.08 -8.37
N SER A 132 -13.37 -6.89 -8.77
CA SER A 132 -13.57 -6.53 -10.17
C SER A 132 -12.39 -5.77 -10.78
N ASN A 133 -11.50 -5.19 -9.98
CA ASN A 133 -10.36 -4.43 -10.48
C ASN A 133 -9.00 -5.07 -10.16
N CYS A 134 -8.94 -6.03 -9.23
CA CYS A 134 -7.70 -6.73 -8.89
C CYS A 134 -7.71 -8.18 -9.40
N VAL A 135 -6.68 -8.55 -10.16
CA VAL A 135 -6.46 -9.89 -10.72
C VAL A 135 -5.47 -10.66 -9.84
N ALA A 136 -5.78 -11.94 -9.62
CA ALA A 136 -4.96 -12.83 -8.80
C ALA A 136 -3.51 -12.94 -9.32
N PRO A 137 -2.54 -13.18 -8.43
CA PRO A 137 -1.16 -13.41 -8.84
C PRO A 137 -1.05 -14.50 -9.91
N ALA A 138 -0.29 -14.24 -10.96
CA ALA A 138 -0.06 -15.19 -12.05
C ALA A 138 1.42 -15.57 -12.17
N GLY A 139 1.69 -16.80 -12.61
CA GLY A 139 3.07 -17.30 -12.79
C GLY A 139 3.86 -17.30 -11.47
N THR A 140 4.95 -16.54 -11.42
CA THR A 140 5.83 -16.43 -10.24
C THR A 140 5.50 -15.23 -9.35
N GLU A 141 4.50 -14.43 -9.71
CA GLU A 141 4.10 -13.25 -8.94
C GLU A 141 3.50 -13.65 -7.58
N LYS A 142 3.70 -12.77 -6.60
CA LYS A 142 3.22 -12.91 -5.21
C LYS A 142 2.33 -11.75 -4.79
N PHE A 143 1.79 -11.02 -5.77
CA PHE A 143 0.95 -9.85 -5.54
C PHE A 143 -0.20 -9.82 -6.53
N TRP A 144 -1.30 -9.21 -6.10
CA TRP A 144 -2.45 -8.90 -6.92
C TRP A 144 -2.15 -7.71 -7.82
N ARG A 145 -2.61 -7.77 -9.07
CA ARG A 145 -2.52 -6.67 -10.04
C ARG A 145 -3.84 -5.92 -10.06
N CYS A 146 -3.83 -4.67 -9.66
CA CYS A 146 -5.03 -3.85 -9.58
C CYS A 146 -5.02 -2.77 -10.65
N ASP A 147 -6.09 -2.72 -11.44
CA ASP A 147 -6.31 -1.63 -12.38
C ASP A 147 -6.48 -0.31 -11.61
N ILE A 148 -5.76 0.71 -12.06
CA ILE A 148 -5.69 2.06 -11.47
C ILE A 148 -6.26 3.13 -12.42
N THR A 149 -7.24 2.77 -13.24
CA THR A 149 -7.99 3.73 -14.06
C THR A 149 -8.45 4.91 -13.21
N GLU A 150 -7.97 6.12 -13.54
CA GLU A 150 -8.31 7.34 -12.81
C GLU A 150 -9.80 7.70 -12.97
N PHE A 151 -10.32 8.51 -12.06
CA PHE A 151 -11.63 9.11 -12.24
C PHE A 151 -11.67 9.97 -13.51
N ALA A 152 -12.86 10.10 -14.11
CA ALA A 152 -13.06 11.02 -15.20
C ALA A 152 -12.66 12.45 -14.76
N ALA A 153 -12.00 13.18 -15.66
CA ALA A 153 -11.50 14.53 -15.38
C ALA A 153 -12.63 15.55 -15.10
N ASP A 154 -13.90 15.16 -15.29
CA ASP A 154 -15.07 15.98 -15.00
C ASP A 154 -15.38 16.10 -13.50
N GLY A 155 -14.71 15.32 -12.63
CA GLY A 155 -14.87 15.37 -11.18
C GLY A 155 -16.23 14.87 -10.66
N VAL A 156 -17.09 14.35 -11.53
CA VAL A 156 -18.47 13.94 -11.22
C VAL A 156 -18.68 12.45 -11.52
N THR A 157 -18.05 11.95 -12.58
CA THR A 157 -18.26 10.58 -13.05
C THR A 157 -17.27 9.61 -12.38
N ARG A 158 -17.76 8.81 -11.43
CA ARG A 158 -16.97 7.79 -10.70
C ARG A 158 -16.78 6.50 -11.50
N THR A 159 -16.23 6.58 -12.72
CA THR A 159 -15.96 5.42 -13.59
C THR A 159 -14.54 4.86 -13.44
N GLY A 160 -13.79 5.30 -12.43
CA GLY A 160 -12.42 4.84 -12.17
C GLY A 160 -12.32 3.79 -11.06
N ASN A 161 -11.13 3.22 -10.92
CA ASN A 161 -10.76 2.22 -9.92
C ASN A 161 -9.90 2.79 -8.78
N LEU A 162 -9.97 4.10 -8.59
CA LEU A 162 -9.34 4.82 -7.49
C LEU A 162 -10.43 5.37 -6.56
N ASN A 163 -10.05 5.83 -5.37
CA ASN A 163 -10.91 6.56 -4.43
C ASN A 163 -10.22 7.87 -4.04
N LEU A 164 -10.96 8.96 -3.87
CA LEU A 164 -10.39 10.19 -3.31
C LEU A 164 -10.40 10.09 -1.79
N VAL A 165 -9.21 10.10 -1.17
CA VAL A 165 -9.04 9.94 0.28
C VAL A 165 -7.95 10.90 0.77
N VAL A 166 -8.17 11.51 1.95
CA VAL A 166 -7.15 12.29 2.65
C VAL A 166 -6.13 11.32 3.25
N SER A 167 -4.84 11.56 3.04
CA SER A 167 -3.81 10.69 3.61
C SER A 167 -3.66 10.92 5.11
N ASP A 168 -3.66 9.84 5.89
CA ASP A 168 -3.39 9.85 7.34
C ASP A 168 -1.92 10.15 7.65
N ALA A 169 -1.02 9.79 6.73
CA ALA A 169 0.42 9.97 6.89
C ALA A 169 1.10 10.22 5.55
N GLY A 170 2.33 10.73 5.62
CA GLY A 170 3.11 11.00 4.43
C GLY A 170 4.60 10.75 4.60
N VAL A 171 5.25 10.41 3.50
CA VAL A 171 6.70 10.21 3.41
C VAL A 171 7.28 11.29 2.52
N SER A 172 8.31 11.97 3.01
CA SER A 172 9.01 12.99 2.25
C SER A 172 10.52 12.87 2.42
N ASP A 173 11.23 13.08 1.31
CA ASP A 173 12.69 13.14 1.28
C ASP A 173 13.23 14.50 1.75
N VAL A 174 12.32 15.45 1.96
CA VAL A 174 12.58 16.85 2.32
C VAL A 174 11.73 17.21 3.52
N ASN A 175 12.28 17.97 4.46
CA ASN A 175 11.49 18.45 5.60
C ASN A 175 10.26 19.24 5.12
N PRO A 176 9.05 19.00 5.68
CA PRO A 176 7.82 19.66 5.22
C PRO A 176 7.91 21.18 5.07
N GLU A 177 8.57 21.84 6.02
CA GLU A 177 8.77 23.31 6.04
C GLU A 177 9.58 23.85 4.85
N MET A 178 10.31 22.98 4.14
CA MET A 178 11.13 23.37 2.99
C MET A 178 10.38 23.39 1.66
N PHE A 179 9.12 22.96 1.61
CA PHE A 179 8.26 23.04 0.42
C PHE A 179 7.72 24.46 0.22
N VAL A 180 8.64 25.41 0.02
CA VAL A 180 8.36 26.84 -0.17
C VAL A 180 9.11 27.39 -1.38
N GLY A 181 8.57 28.44 -2.00
CA GLY A 181 9.19 29.08 -3.17
C GLY A 181 9.48 28.07 -4.29
N ALA A 182 10.73 28.05 -4.77
CA ALA A 182 11.18 27.15 -5.84
C ALA A 182 11.12 25.65 -5.48
N ASN A 183 11.02 25.30 -4.18
CA ASN A 183 10.88 23.92 -3.73
C ASN A 183 9.41 23.45 -3.69
N THR A 184 8.45 24.32 -4.02
CA THR A 184 7.03 23.96 -4.13
C THR A 184 6.79 23.36 -5.52
N PRO A 185 6.41 22.08 -5.66
CA PRO A 185 6.13 21.53 -6.97
C PRO A 185 4.95 22.20 -7.64
N ALA A 186 4.98 22.21 -8.98
CA ALA A 186 3.89 22.77 -9.76
C ALA A 186 2.56 22.08 -9.42
N GLY A 187 1.53 22.90 -9.16
CA GLY A 187 0.20 22.42 -8.78
C GLY A 187 -0.03 22.24 -7.27
N ASN A 188 0.97 22.54 -6.43
CA ASN A 188 0.85 22.53 -4.98
C ASN A 188 0.95 23.95 -4.40
N ASN A 189 0.31 24.15 -3.24
CA ASN A 189 0.50 25.36 -2.46
C ASN A 189 1.82 25.28 -1.68
N PRO A 190 2.56 26.40 -1.54
CA PRO A 190 3.68 26.47 -0.62
C PRO A 190 3.24 26.09 0.80
N VAL A 191 4.06 25.32 1.50
CA VAL A 191 3.79 24.94 2.89
C VAL A 191 4.01 26.15 3.81
N ASP A 192 3.03 26.44 4.64
CA ASP A 192 3.20 27.38 5.75
C ASP A 192 3.92 26.68 6.91
N ALA A 193 5.19 27.01 7.11
CA ALA A 193 6.01 26.41 8.17
C ALA A 193 5.42 26.61 9.57
N SER A 194 4.63 27.67 9.80
CA SER A 194 4.03 27.96 11.10
C SER A 194 2.94 26.96 11.51
N VAL A 195 2.35 26.24 10.55
CA VAL A 195 1.31 25.24 10.81
C VAL A 195 1.82 23.80 10.79
N VAL A 196 3.07 23.57 10.40
CA VAL A 196 3.64 22.21 10.36
C VAL A 196 3.60 21.57 11.75
N GLY A 197 4.10 22.26 12.77
CA GLY A 197 4.14 21.74 14.15
C GLY A 197 2.77 21.59 14.81
N SER A 198 1.73 22.27 14.31
CA SER A 198 0.36 22.14 14.83
C SER A 198 -0.47 21.08 14.11
N LYS A 199 -0.10 20.73 12.86
CA LYS A 199 -0.84 19.76 12.04
C LYS A 199 -0.12 18.42 11.85
N MET A 200 1.19 18.36 12.05
CA MET A 200 1.98 17.17 11.76
C MET A 200 2.97 16.86 12.89
N VAL A 201 3.13 15.56 13.16
CA VAL A 201 4.25 15.07 13.96
C VAL A 201 5.35 14.61 13.01
N VAL A 202 6.33 15.48 12.75
CA VAL A 202 7.45 15.18 11.86
C VAL A 202 8.48 14.32 12.60
N LYS A 203 8.73 13.11 12.10
CA LYS A 203 9.78 12.21 12.59
C LYS A 203 10.76 11.89 11.48
N ALA A 204 12.05 12.06 11.78
CA ALA A 204 13.10 11.68 10.85
C ALA A 204 13.21 10.14 10.77
N ALA A 205 13.11 9.59 9.57
CA ALA A 205 13.37 8.17 9.29
C ALA A 205 14.85 7.91 8.91
N ALA A 206 15.76 8.76 9.41
CA ALA A 206 17.04 9.11 8.77
C ALA A 206 18.14 8.02 8.70
N ALA A 207 17.95 6.82 9.24
CA ALA A 207 19.07 5.88 9.39
C ALA A 207 19.18 4.77 8.34
N VAL A 208 18.14 4.50 7.53
CA VAL A 208 18.10 3.26 6.70
C VAL A 208 17.82 3.50 5.21
N VAL A 209 17.32 4.68 4.83
CA VAL A 209 16.63 4.84 3.54
C VAL A 209 17.41 5.58 2.46
N PHE A 210 18.32 6.47 2.84
CA PHE A 210 19.26 7.11 1.91
C PHE A 210 20.67 6.67 2.27
N GLY A 211 21.30 5.87 1.39
CA GLY A 211 22.73 5.57 1.52
C GLY A 211 23.50 6.88 1.52
N VAL A 212 24.32 7.13 2.54
CA VAL A 212 25.17 8.31 2.61
C VAL A 212 26.30 8.16 1.58
N PRO A 213 26.36 8.99 0.51
CA PRO A 213 27.52 9.00 -0.36
C PRO A 213 28.68 9.63 0.42
N VAL A 214 29.69 8.83 0.77
CA VAL A 214 30.96 9.32 1.28
C VAL A 214 31.96 9.41 0.13
N THR A 215 32.75 10.48 0.09
CA THR A 215 33.87 10.58 -0.86
C THR A 215 34.99 9.65 -0.38
N THR A 216 35.79 9.13 -1.31
CA THR A 216 36.98 8.33 -0.97
C THR A 216 38.05 9.12 -0.20
N GLY A 217 37.90 10.44 -0.09
CA GLY A 217 38.78 11.34 0.66
C GLY A 217 38.41 11.53 2.14
N LEU A 218 37.33 10.91 2.62
CA LEU A 218 36.99 10.84 4.05
C LEU A 218 37.78 9.68 4.68
N ARG A 219 39.09 9.88 4.84
CA ARG A 219 39.98 9.08 5.69
C ARG A 219 40.74 10.01 6.61
#